data_AF-A0A0R0D762-F1
#
_entry.id   AF-A0A0R0D762-F1
#
_cell.length_a   1.000
_cell.length_b   1.000
_cell.length_c   1.000
_cell.angle_alpha   90.00
_cell.angle_beta   90.00
_cell.angle_gamma   90.00
#
_symmetry.space_group_name_H-M   'P 1'
#
loop_
_entity.id
_entity.type
_entity.pdbx_description
1 polymer ?
#
loop_
_entity_poly.entity_id
_entity_poly.type
_entity_poly.pdbx_seq_one_letter_code
_entity_poly.pdbx_strand_id
1 'polypeptide(L)' 'MPNVFSLGLLSWAGKLRFPTLFALTGILFLVTLLIPDPIPLLDEVLFGLGTLLLANWKKRKPPVDPVIDAKR' A
#
# COMPACT_ATOMS: atom_id res chain seq x y z
N MET A 1 12.88 9.40 -12.81
CA MET A 1 13.51 10.03 -11.62
C MET A 1 12.43 10.14 -10.56
N PRO A 2 12.66 9.73 -9.30
CA PRO A 2 11.63 9.83 -8.28
C PRO A 2 11.29 11.30 -8.05
N ASN A 3 10.07 11.71 -8.40
CA ASN A 3 9.59 13.06 -8.14
C ASN A 3 9.20 13.20 -6.66
N VAL A 4 9.60 14.31 -6.04
CA VAL A 4 9.35 14.60 -4.62
C VAL A 4 7.86 14.61 -4.25
N PHE A 5 6.99 14.89 -5.23
CA PHE A 5 5.54 14.92 -5.03
C PHE A 5 4.93 13.55 -4.76
N SER A 6 5.36 12.49 -5.47
CA SER A 6 4.81 11.15 -5.28
C SER A 6 5.25 10.53 -3.95
N LEU A 7 6.45 10.89 -3.47
CA LEU A 7 6.96 10.47 -2.16
C LEU A 7 6.05 10.94 -1.00
N GLY A 8 5.56 12.19 -1.06
CA GLY A 8 4.62 12.72 -0.08
C GLY A 8 3.31 11.93 -0.06
N LEU A 9 2.73 11.69 -1.23
CA LEU A 9 1.50 10.92 -1.39
C LEU A 9 1.64 9.47 -0.89
N LEU A 10 2.75 8.80 -1.23
CA LEU A 10 3.03 7.42 -0.81
C LEU A 10 3.26 7.32 0.69
N SER A 11 3.92 8.31 1.30
CA SER A 11 4.14 8.35 2.76
C SER A 11 2.83 8.52 3.53
N TRP A 12 1.87 9.26 2.97
CA TRP A 12 0.52 9.37 3.50
C TRP A 12 -0.24 8.06 3.29
N ALA A 13 -0.20 7.49 2.07
CA ALA A 13 -0.88 6.26 1.70
C ALA A 13 -0.49 5.07 2.60
N GLY A 14 0.78 4.97 2.97
CA GLY A 14 1.28 3.93 3.88
C GLY A 14 0.69 3.96 5.29
N LYS A 15 0.05 5.06 5.71
CA LYS A 15 -0.63 5.17 7.00
C LYS A 15 -2.09 4.69 6.96
N LEU A 16 -2.66 4.46 5.78
CA LEU A 16 -4.05 4.01 5.63
C LEU A 16 -4.21 2.53 6.00
N ARG A 17 -5.42 2.15 6.44
CA ARG A 17 -5.76 0.75 6.72
C ARG A 17 -5.82 -0.02 5.40
N PHE A 18 -5.50 -1.32 5.46
CA PHE A 18 -5.47 -2.22 4.30
C PHE A 18 -6.69 -2.13 3.35
N PRO A 19 -7.95 -2.07 3.83
CA PRO A 19 -9.11 -1.98 2.94
C PRO A 19 -9.12 -0.71 2.09
N THR A 20 -8.68 0.40 2.68
CA THR A 20 -8.68 1.71 2.00
C THR A 20 -7.53 1.81 1.01
N LEU A 21 -6.35 1.28 1.36
CA LEU A 21 -5.22 1.13 0.43
C LEU A 21 -5.63 0.30 -0.80
N PHE A 22 -6.31 -0.83 -0.58
CA PHE A 22 -6.78 -1.70 -1.67
C PHE A 22 -7.77 -0.97 -2.59
N ALA A 23 -8.73 -0.24 -2.02
CA ALA A 23 -9.70 0.53 -2.80
C ALA A 23 -9.03 1.65 -3.61
N LEU A 24 -8.09 2.39 -3.02
CA LEU A 24 -7.31 3.42 -3.71
C LEU A 24 -6.54 2.85 -4.91
N THR A 25 -5.80 1.76 -4.69
CA THR A 25 -5.05 1.08 -5.77
C THR A 25 -5.99 0.56 -6.85
N GLY A 26 -7.12 -0.05 -6.47
CA GLY A 26 -8.09 -0.61 -7.42
C GLY A 26 -8.81 0.46 -8.25
N ILE A 27 -9.22 1.57 -7.65
CA ILE A 27 -9.84 2.69 -8.36
C ILE A 27 -8.83 3.29 -9.34
N LEU A 28 -7.59 3.54 -8.90
CA LEU A 28 -6.56 4.12 -9.75
C LEU A 28 -6.23 3.20 -10.94
N PHE A 29 -6.17 1.89 -10.70
CA PHE A 29 -5.99 0.88 -11.75
C PHE A 29 -7.13 0.90 -12.78
N LEU A 30 -8.38 0.96 -12.34
CA LEU A 30 -9.53 1.01 -13.26
C LEU A 30 -9.54 2.31 -14.08
N VAL A 31 -9.22 3.44 -13.46
CA VAL A 31 -9.09 4.73 -14.15
C VAL A 31 -8.01 4.66 -15.25
N THR A 32 -6.85 4.08 -14.94
CA THR A 32 -5.76 3.86 -15.91
C THR A 32 -6.18 2.96 -17.08
N LEU A 33 -7.07 1.99 -16.84
CA LEU A 33 -7.51 1.05 -17.87
C LEU A 33 -8.58 1.66 -18.79
N LEU A 34 -9.44 2.52 -18.23
CA LEU A 34 -10.55 3.16 -18.93
C LEU A 34 -10.12 4.42 -19.69
N ILE A 35 -9.08 5.11 -19.24
CA ILE A 35 -8.58 6.34 -19.83
C ILE A 35 -7.17 6.05 -20.40
N PRO A 36 -7.00 5.96 -21.73
CA PRO A 36 -5.67 5.80 -22.33
C PRO A 36 -4.81 7.02 -21.98
N ASP A 37 -3.70 6.78 -21.28
CA ASP A 37 -3.07 7.74 -20.37
C ASP A 37 -2.30 8.89 -21.06
N PRO A 38 -2.61 10.18 -20.75
CA PRO A 38 -1.78 11.33 -21.10
C PRO A 38 -0.94 11.88 -19.92
N ILE A 39 -1.04 11.33 -18.71
CA ILE A 39 -0.48 11.92 -17.48
C ILE A 39 0.84 11.25 -17.10
N PRO A 40 1.99 11.95 -17.25
CA PRO A 40 3.23 11.45 -16.70
C PRO A 40 3.10 11.35 -15.18
N LEU A 41 3.55 10.23 -14.59
CA LEU A 41 3.57 9.88 -13.15
C LEU A 41 2.45 8.96 -12.64
N LEU A 42 1.46 8.61 -13.45
CA LEU A 42 0.35 7.76 -13.00
C LEU A 42 0.84 6.35 -12.66
N ASP A 43 1.68 5.79 -13.53
CA ASP A 43 2.24 4.45 -13.38
C ASP A 43 3.11 4.33 -12.12
N GLU A 44 3.92 5.35 -11.76
CA GLU A 44 4.74 5.31 -10.53
C GLU A 44 3.88 5.33 -9.25
N VAL A 45 2.80 6.11 -9.23
CA VAL A 45 1.87 6.13 -8.09
C VAL A 45 1.15 4.79 -8.00
N LEU A 46 0.68 4.25 -9.12
CA LEU A 46 0.02 2.96 -9.18
C LEU A 46 0.93 1.83 -8.70
N PHE A 47 2.18 1.81 -9.16
CA PHE A 47 3.18 0.83 -8.74
C PHE A 47 3.57 0.97 -7.26
N GLY A 48 3.73 2.20 -6.77
CA GLY A 48 4.01 2.49 -5.36
C GLY A 48 2.85 2.08 -4.43
N LEU A 49 1.61 2.37 -4.81
CA LEU A 49 0.40 1.93 -4.10
C LEU A 49 0.25 0.40 -4.13
N GLY A 50 0.55 -0.25 -5.26
CA GLY A 50 0.58 -1.72 -5.38
C GLY A 50 1.62 -2.35 -4.45
N THR A 51 2.81 -1.75 -4.36
CA THR A 51 3.87 -2.21 -3.44
C THR A 51 3.45 -2.07 -1.97
N LEU A 52 2.86 -0.92 -1.60
CA LEU A 52 2.32 -0.70 -0.25
C LEU A 52 1.20 -1.69 0.09
N LEU A 53 0.34 -2.01 -0.88
CA LEU A 53 -0.72 -2.99 -0.72
C LEU A 53 -0.15 -4.39 -0.43
N LEU A 54 0.82 -4.84 -1.23
CA LEU A 54 1.55 -6.10 -1.04
C LEU A 54 2.26 -6.15 0.32
N ALA A 55 2.92 -5.06 0.72
CA ALA A 55 3.62 -4.96 2.01
C ALA A 55 2.66 -5.09 3.21
N ASN A 56 1.42 -4.63 3.07
CA ASN A 56 0.40 -4.70 4.11
C ASN A 56 -0.44 -6.00 4.09
N TRP A 57 -0.26 -6.87 3.10
CA TRP A 57 -1.10 -8.07 2.90
C TRP A 57 -1.02 -9.05 4.08
N LYS A 58 0.16 -9.23 4.68
CA LYS A 58 0.32 -10.15 5.81
C LYS A 58 0.37 -9.37 7.12
N LYS A 59 -0.78 -9.24 7.80
CA LYS A 59 -0.79 -8.86 9.22
C LYS A 59 0.14 -9.81 9.97
N ARG A 60 1.27 -9.29 10.46
CA ARG A 60 2.14 -10.06 11.36
C ARG A 60 1.32 -10.36 12.61
N LYS A 61 1.18 -11.64 12.96
CA LYS A 61 0.71 -12.01 14.30
C LYS A 61 1.63 -11.29 15.30
N PRO A 62 1.09 -10.69 16.38
CA PRO A 62 1.94 -10.23 17.46
C PRO A 62 2.84 -11.40 17.88
N PRO A 63 4.10 -11.13 18.27
CA PRO A 63 4.94 -12.18 18.84
C PRO A 63 4.12 -12.87 19.93
N VAL A 64 3.95 -14.19 19.82
CA VAL A 64 3.40 -14.94 20.94
C VAL A 64 4.46 -14.82 22.02
N ASP A 65 4.20 -14.01 23.05
CA ASP A 65 5.06 -13.95 24.21
C ASP A 65 5.16 -15.37 24.77
N PRO A 66 6.36 -15.99 24.86
CA PRO A 66 6.52 -17.35 25.38
C PRO A 66 6.35 -17.43 26.91
N VAL A 67 5.72 -16.42 27.52
CA VAL A 67 5.50 -16.36 28.96
C VAL A 67 4.11 -16.92 29.23
N ILE A 68 4.02 -18.24 29.41
CA ILE A 68 3.17 -19.01 30.35
C ILE A 68 3.30 -20.49 29.91
N ASP A 69 4.46 -21.09 30.14
CA ASP A 69 4.57 -22.54 30.38
C ASP A 69 5.68 -22.83 31.40
N ALA A 70 5.74 -21.97 32.42
CA ALA A 70 6.54 -22.18 33.61
C ALA A 70 5.58 -22.22 34.79
N LYS A 71 4.89 -23.36 34.96
CA LYS A 71 4.28 -23.88 36.21
C LYS A 71 3.00 -24.68 35.90
N ARG A 72 3.15 -25.96 35.55
CA ARG A 72 2.24 -27.01 36.03
C ARG A 72 2.99 -28.31 36.24
#